data_AF-A0A9E3BLJ9-F1
#
_entry.id   AF-A0A9E3BLJ9-F1
#
_cell.length_a   1.000
_cell.length_b   1.000
_cell.length_c   1.000
_cell.angle_alpha   90.00
_cell.angle_beta   90.00
_cell.angle_gamma   90.00
#
_symmetry.space_group_name_H-M   'P 1'
#
loop_
_entity.id
_entity.type
_entity.pdbx_description
1 polymer ?
#
loop_
_entity_poly.entity_id
_entity_poly.type
_entity_poly.pdbx_seq_one_letter_code
_entity_poly.pdbx_strand_id
1 'polypeptide(L)' 'MRWTRVLNVVDCHAEGEVGKVVVGGVGDVPGRSMF' A
#
# COMPACT_ATOMS: atom_id res chain seq x y z
N MET A 1 -7.76 15.47 8.95
CA MET A 1 -7.56 14.28 9.82
C MET A 1 -6.22 14.45 10.53
N ARG A 2 -6.15 14.28 11.86
CA ARG A 2 -4.87 14.36 12.61
C ARG A 2 -4.47 12.98 13.13
N TRP A 3 -4.36 12.02 12.22
CA TRP A 3 -3.86 10.68 12.48
C TRP A 3 -2.46 10.56 11.87
N THR A 4 -1.51 9.99 12.61
CA THR A 4 -0.10 9.92 12.21
C THR A 4 0.26 8.67 11.40
N ARG A 5 -0.64 7.68 11.34
CA ARG A 5 -0.43 6.42 10.60
C ARG A 5 -1.67 6.13 9.76
N VAL A 6 -1.70 6.66 8.55
CA VAL A 6 -2.81 6.49 7.59
C VAL A 6 -2.23 5.96 6.28
N LEU A 7 -2.85 4.91 5.74
CA LEU A 7 -2.56 4.39 4.40
C LEU A 7 -3.72 4.75 3.47
N ASN A 8 -3.40 5.24 2.28
CA ASN A 8 -4.34 5.37 1.18
C ASN A 8 -4.30 4.07 0.39
N VAL A 9 -5.44 3.39 0.27
CA VAL A 9 -5.52 2.05 -0.32
C VAL A 9 -6.59 2.03 -1.40
N VAL A 10 -6.28 1.42 -2.54
CA VAL A 10 -7.25 1.03 -3.56
C VAL A 10 -7.56 -0.45 -3.38
N ASP A 11 -8.83 -0.78 -3.21
CA ASP A 11 -9.31 -2.16 -3.18
C ASP A 11 -9.48 -2.68 -4.60
N CYS A 12 -9.02 -3.89 -4.86
CA CYS A 12 -9.18 -4.59 -6.13
C CYS A 12 -9.39 -6.09 -5.91
N HIS A 13 -9.63 -6.83 -6.99
CA HIS A 13 -9.60 -8.28 -6.96
C HIS A 13 -9.18 -8.82 -8.33
N ALA A 14 -8.68 -10.05 -8.34
CA ALA A 14 -8.42 -10.83 -9.55
C ALA A 14 -9.10 -12.18 -9.39
N GLU A 15 -10.09 -12.49 -10.23
CA GLU A 15 -10.82 -13.77 -10.19
C GLU A 15 -11.47 -14.11 -8.83
N GLY A 16 -11.73 -13.09 -8.01
CA GLY A 16 -12.32 -13.22 -6.68
C GLY A 16 -11.29 -13.24 -5.55
N GLU A 17 -9.99 -13.32 -5.87
CA GLU A 17 -8.92 -13.13 -4.90
C GLU A 17 -8.78 -11.64 -4.56
N VAL A 18 -8.82 -11.32 -3.28
CA VAL A 18 -8.81 -9.93 -2.79
C VAL A 18 -7.40 -9.34 -2.89
N GLY A 19 -7.30 -8.17 -3.53
CA GLY A 19 -6.09 -7.37 -3.59
C GLY A 19 -6.30 -6.01 -2.90
N LYS A 20 -5.32 -5.58 -2.12
CA LYS A 20 -5.27 -4.22 -1.56
C LYS A 20 -3.98 -3.55 -2.02
N VAL A 21 -4.11 -2.45 -2.76
CA VAL A 21 -2.97 -1.72 -3.32
C VAL A 21 -2.77 -0.45 -2.53
N VAL A 22 -1.64 -0.34 -1.83
CA VAL A 22 -1.28 0.88 -1.11
C VAL A 22 -0.77 1.92 -2.12
N VAL A 23 -1.47 3.05 -2.22
CA VAL A 23 -1.16 4.15 -3.15
C VAL A 23 -0.62 5.40 -2.43
N GLY A 24 -0.57 5.39 -1.10
CA GLY A 24 0.04 6.47 -0.33
C GLY A 24 0.09 6.19 1.16
N GLY A 25 0.91 6.95 1.89
CA GLY A 25 1.11 6.78 3.34
C GLY A 25 2.23 5.80 3.71
N VAL A 26 2.89 5.21 2.71
CA VAL A 26 4.14 4.45 2.88
C VAL A 26 5.30 5.38 2.52
N GLY A 27 6.31 5.45 3.40
CA GLY A 27 7.55 6.18 3.14
C GLY A 27 8.57 5.33 2.39
N ASP A 28 9.78 5.86 2.23
CA ASP A 28 10.85 5.13 1.56
C ASP A 28 11.17 3.81 2.28
N VAL A 29 11.23 2.73 1.51
CA VAL A 29 11.60 1.40 1.99
C VAL A 29 13.09 1.20 1.69
N PRO A 30 13.96 1.09 2.71
CA PRO A 30 15.39 0.91 2.48
C PRO A 30 15.67 -0.44 1.84
N GLY A 31 16.48 -0.45 0.78
CA GLY A 31 16.88 -1.66 0.07
C GLY A 31 17.82 -1.34 -1.08
N ARG A 32 18.70 -2.29 -1.42
CA ARG A 32 19.62 -2.15 -2.58
C ARG A 32 19.01 -2.65 -3.89
N SER A 33 17.95 -3.44 -3.78
CA SER A 33 17.37 -4.21 -4.86
C SER A 33 15.92 -4.55 -4.48
N MET A 34 15.06 -4.70 -5.49
CA MET A 34 13.74 -5.33 -5.33
C MET A 34 13.79 -6.86 -5.46
N PHE A 35 14.90 -7.37 -6.01
CA PHE A 35 15.18 -8.78 -6.25
C PHE A 35 16.19 -9.34 -5.23
#